data_AF-A0A4W5NIC3-F1
#
_entry.id   AF-A0A4W5NIC3-F1
#
_cell.length_a   1.000
_cell.length_b   1.000
_cell.length_c   1.000
_cell.angle_alpha   90.00
_cell.angle_beta   90.00
_cell.angle_gamma   90.00
#
_symmetry.space_group_name_H-M   'P 1'
#
loop_
_entity.id
_entity.type
_entity.pdbx_description
1 polymer ?
#
loop_
_entity_poly.entity_id
_entity_poly.type
_entity_poly.pdbx_seq_one_letter_code
_entity_poly.pdbx_strand_id
1 'polypeptide(L)'
;MESDLGTFTPLGLQFTGSAQARAVMAEVMKLLKPINTTTLEEHGEGTDIEMWMDAGVPGASLHVADSRYFWFHHTNGDTMSVQSPIEMNLCSALWAVVAYVVADLEEMLPR
;
A
#
# COMPACT_ATOMS: atom_id res chain seq x y z
N MET A 1 -6.60 -4.23 1.51
CA MET A 1 -5.51 -3.29 1.18
C MET A 1 -6.07 -1.89 1.28
N GLU A 2 -5.32 -0.94 1.83
CA GLU A 2 -5.81 0.39 2.19
C GLU A 2 -4.72 1.47 2.04
N SER A 3 -5.13 2.75 1.99
CA SER A 3 -4.25 3.91 1.93
C SER A 3 -4.85 5.09 2.69
N ASP A 4 -4.39 5.35 3.92
CA ASP A 4 -4.87 6.46 4.75
C ASP A 4 -4.00 7.71 4.70
N LEU A 5 -2.68 7.54 4.53
CA LEU A 5 -1.68 8.61 4.69
C LEU A 5 -1.45 9.44 3.41
N GLY A 6 -2.48 9.53 2.56
CA GLY A 6 -2.49 10.31 1.33
C GLY A 6 -1.70 9.68 0.18
N THR A 7 -1.48 10.46 -0.89
CA THR A 7 -0.89 10.02 -2.16
C THR A 7 0.44 10.71 -2.46
N PHE A 8 1.34 10.70 -1.47
CA PHE A 8 2.72 11.15 -1.63
C PHE A 8 3.57 10.10 -2.35
N THR A 9 4.84 10.41 -2.63
CA THR A 9 5.79 9.47 -3.23
C THR A 9 5.74 8.11 -2.51
N PRO A 10 5.34 7.01 -3.18
CA PRO A 10 5.18 5.72 -2.55
C PRO A 10 6.54 5.06 -2.30
N LEU A 11 6.74 4.56 -1.09
CA LEU A 11 7.97 3.87 -0.68
C LEU A 11 7.81 2.35 -0.74
N GLY A 12 6.58 1.86 -0.50
CA GLY A 12 6.25 0.45 -0.63
C GLY A 12 4.94 0.11 0.05
N LEU A 13 4.86 -1.09 0.62
CA LEU A 13 3.73 -1.56 1.42
C LEU A 13 4.19 -1.96 2.81
N GLN A 14 3.35 -1.72 3.82
CA GLN A 14 3.41 -2.44 5.09
C GLN A 14 2.43 -3.60 4.99
N PHE A 15 2.81 -4.79 5.47
CA PHE A 15 2.03 -6.02 5.26
C PHE A 15 1.86 -6.83 6.54
N THR A 16 0.63 -7.33 6.74
CA THR A 16 0.23 -8.23 7.81
C THR A 16 -0.36 -9.50 7.21
N GLY A 17 0.17 -10.66 7.60
CA GLY A 17 -0.25 -11.98 7.13
C GLY A 17 0.76 -13.06 7.52
N SER A 18 0.51 -14.32 7.15
CA SER A 18 1.46 -15.42 7.39
C SER A 18 2.82 -15.19 6.72
N ALA A 19 3.85 -15.89 7.21
CA ALA A 19 5.19 -15.85 6.63
C ALA A 19 5.20 -16.29 5.15
N GLN A 20 4.35 -17.26 4.79
CA GLN A 20 4.15 -17.72 3.43
C GLN A 20 3.55 -16.63 2.55
N ALA A 21 2.50 -15.94 3.03
CA ALA A 21 1.90 -14.82 2.31
C ALA A 21 2.91 -13.67 2.12
N ARG A 22 3.71 -13.36 3.14
CA ARG A 22 4.75 -12.34 3.08
C ARG A 22 5.83 -12.69 2.04
N ALA A 23 6.21 -13.96 1.92
CA ALA A 23 7.15 -14.41 0.90
C ALA A 23 6.61 -14.21 -0.52
N VAL A 24 5.32 -14.51 -0.75
CA VAL A 24 4.66 -14.23 -2.03
C VAL A 24 4.64 -12.73 -2.32
N MET A 25 4.20 -11.92 -1.35
CA MET A 25 4.16 -10.46 -1.50
C MET A 25 5.54 -9.85 -1.75
N ALA A 26 6.61 -10.40 -1.18
CA ALA A 26 7.97 -9.95 -1.46
C ALA A 26 8.37 -10.15 -2.94
N GLU A 27 7.90 -11.22 -3.60
CA GLU A 27 8.11 -11.41 -5.04
C GLU A 27 7.25 -10.43 -5.87
N VAL A 28 5.99 -10.20 -5.47
CA VAL A 28 5.11 -9.22 -6.12
C VAL A 28 5.73 -7.81 -6.08
N MET A 29 6.27 -7.40 -4.93
CA MET A 29 6.88 -6.07 -4.76
C MET A 29 8.11 -5.86 -5.66
N LYS A 30 8.81 -6.91 -6.11
CA LYS A 30 9.94 -6.77 -7.04
C LYS A 30 9.52 -6.24 -8.42
N LEU A 31 8.28 -6.48 -8.82
CA LEU A 31 7.74 -6.00 -10.11
C LEU A 31 7.68 -4.47 -10.15
N LEU A 32 7.66 -3.81 -8.99
CA LEU A 32 7.58 -2.36 -8.84
C LEU A 32 8.94 -1.65 -8.91
N LYS A 33 10.03 -2.38 -9.16
CA LYS A 33 11.38 -1.83 -9.36
C LYS A 33 11.43 -0.64 -10.34
N PRO A 34 10.71 -0.62 -11.48
CA PRO A 34 10.76 0.49 -12.43
C PRO A 34 10.29 1.84 -11.87
N ILE A 35 9.48 1.84 -10.81
CA ILE A 35 8.97 3.05 -10.15
C ILE A 35 9.55 3.24 -8.74
N ASN A 36 10.58 2.45 -8.38
CA ASN A 36 11.34 2.57 -7.13
C ASN A 36 10.52 2.45 -5.84
N THR A 37 9.52 1.56 -5.80
CA THR A 37 8.64 1.35 -4.64
C THR A 37 8.57 -0.15 -4.27
N THR A 38 9.71 -0.70 -3.84
CA THR A 38 9.87 -2.15 -3.64
C THR A 38 9.89 -2.57 -2.17
N THR A 39 9.75 -1.62 -1.23
CA THR A 39 9.84 -1.91 0.19
C THR A 39 8.62 -2.71 0.65
N LEU A 40 8.86 -3.78 1.42
CA LEU A 40 7.80 -4.53 2.09
C LEU A 40 8.09 -4.55 3.59
N GLU A 41 7.39 -3.71 4.33
CA GLU A 41 7.51 -3.56 5.77
C GLU A 41 6.58 -4.52 6.52
N GLU A 42 6.84 -4.71 7.80
CA GLU A 42 5.97 -5.47 8.70
C GLU A 42 4.85 -4.56 9.23
N HIS A 43 3.86 -5.17 9.89
CA HIS A 43 2.78 -4.45 10.58
C HIS A 43 1.94 -3.57 9.65
N GLY A 44 1.45 -4.15 8.56
CA GLY A 44 0.40 -3.52 7.76
C GLY A 44 -0.84 -3.26 8.62
N GLU A 45 -1.39 -2.06 8.51
CA GLU A 45 -2.56 -1.60 9.25
C GLU A 45 -3.58 -0.94 8.29
N GLY A 46 -4.66 -0.38 8.84
CA GLY A 46 -5.67 0.32 8.05
C GLY A 46 -7.03 0.23 8.72
N THR A 47 -7.67 1.38 8.88
CA THR A 47 -8.92 1.53 9.64
C THR A 47 -10.06 0.76 8.96
N ASP A 48 -10.12 0.81 7.63
CA ASP A 48 -11.16 0.16 6.85
C ASP A 48 -10.95 -1.35 6.68
N ILE A 49 -9.72 -1.85 6.90
CA ILE A 49 -9.37 -3.28 6.73
C ILE A 49 -9.02 -4.02 8.01
N GLU A 50 -8.95 -3.34 9.16
CA GLU A 50 -8.59 -3.89 10.47
C GLU A 50 -9.37 -5.17 10.80
N MET A 51 -10.71 -5.11 10.69
CA MET A 51 -11.59 -6.24 11.00
C MET A 51 -11.32 -7.50 10.17
N TRP A 52 -10.78 -7.37 8.96
CA TRP A 52 -10.39 -8.51 8.14
C TRP A 52 -9.05 -9.09 8.56
N MET A 53 -8.08 -8.23 8.91
CA MET A 53 -6.79 -8.66 9.45
C MET A 53 -6.94 -9.38 10.78
N ASP A 54 -7.82 -8.90 11.66
CA ASP A 54 -8.18 -9.57 12.91
C ASP A 54 -8.81 -10.96 12.69
N ALA A 55 -9.53 -11.13 11.57
CA ALA A 55 -10.08 -12.41 11.15
C ALA A 55 -9.07 -13.32 10.41
N GLY A 56 -7.79 -12.92 10.36
CA GLY A 56 -6.71 -13.67 9.71
C GLY A 56 -6.64 -13.52 8.19
N VAL A 57 -7.29 -12.51 7.61
CA VAL A 57 -7.14 -12.19 6.18
C VAL A 57 -5.88 -11.33 6.00
N PRO A 58 -4.97 -11.66 5.08
CA PRO A 58 -3.81 -10.81 4.81
C PRO A 58 -4.20 -9.40 4.41
N GLY A 59 -3.54 -8.41 5.00
CA GLY A 59 -3.77 -6.99 4.77
C GLY A 59 -2.50 -6.23 4.46
N ALA A 60 -2.66 -5.07 3.82
CA ALA A 60 -1.55 -4.19 3.47
C ALA A 60 -1.99 -2.73 3.45
N SER A 61 -1.16 -1.85 3.97
CA SER A 61 -1.26 -0.40 3.85
C SER A 61 -0.20 0.14 2.90
N LEU A 62 -0.55 1.19 2.16
CA LEU A 62 0.41 1.96 1.38
C LEU A 62 1.35 2.75 2.30
N HIS A 63 2.65 2.52 2.17
CA HIS A 63 3.66 3.37 2.81
C HIS A 63 4.14 4.43 1.82
N VAL A 64 3.95 5.69 2.18
CA VAL A 64 4.37 6.86 1.39
C VAL A 64 5.29 7.78 2.19
N ALA A 65 5.97 8.71 1.52
CA ALA A 65 6.76 9.77 2.17
C ALA A 65 5.85 10.83 2.83
N ASP A 66 5.17 10.44 3.89
CA ASP A 66 4.04 11.10 4.55
C ASP A 66 4.39 12.26 5.50
N SER A 67 5.67 12.67 5.57
CA SER A 67 6.15 13.73 6.48
C SER A 67 5.37 15.06 6.45
N ARG A 68 4.61 15.32 5.37
CA ARG A 68 3.76 16.50 5.18
C ARG A 68 2.26 16.23 5.28
N TYR A 69 1.84 14.98 5.45
CA TYR A 69 0.41 14.60 5.49
C TYR A 69 -0.34 15.43 6.54
N PHE A 70 0.16 15.48 7.77
CA PHE A 70 -0.45 16.22 8.87
C PHE A 70 -0.31 17.74 8.80
N TRP A 71 0.33 18.29 7.76
CA TRP A 71 0.26 19.73 7.52
C TRP A 71 -1.10 20.14 6.94
N PHE A 72 -1.78 19.20 6.26
CA PHE A 72 -3.02 19.46 5.53
C PHE A 72 -4.21 18.71 6.11
N HIS A 73 -3.99 17.47 6.57
CA HIS A 73 -5.03 16.59 7.08
C HIS A 73 -6.02 17.28 8.04
N HIS A 74 -7.32 17.19 7.75
CA HIS A 74 -8.40 17.79 8.52
C HIS A 74 -8.29 19.31 8.71
N THR A 75 -7.69 20.02 7.75
CA THR A 75 -7.66 21.49 7.70
C THR A 75 -8.27 22.02 6.40
N ASN A 76 -8.51 23.33 6.33
CA ASN A 76 -8.91 23.99 5.07
C ASN A 76 -7.82 23.93 3.98
N GLY A 77 -6.60 23.51 4.32
CA GLY A 77 -5.50 23.31 3.36
C GLY A 77 -5.58 21.98 2.61
N ASP A 78 -6.40 21.04 3.07
CA ASP A 78 -6.65 19.76 2.40
C ASP A 78 -7.49 19.95 1.14
N THR A 79 -6.81 20.26 0.04
CA THR A 79 -7.42 20.64 -1.22
C THR A 79 -6.64 20.04 -2.39
N MET A 80 -7.26 19.99 -3.57
CA MET A 80 -6.59 19.51 -4.78
C MET A 80 -5.29 20.26 -5.13
N SER A 81 -5.07 21.45 -4.58
CA SER A 81 -3.86 22.25 -4.84
C SER A 81 -2.59 21.64 -4.22
N VAL A 82 -2.70 20.80 -3.20
CA VAL A 82 -1.55 20.17 -2.53
C VAL A 82 -1.21 18.79 -3.10
N GLN A 83 -2.01 18.30 -4.06
CA GLN A 83 -1.81 17.02 -4.71
C GLN A 83 -0.80 17.10 -5.85
N SER A 84 0.08 16.10 -5.92
CA SER A 84 0.99 15.91 -7.05
C SER A 84 0.41 14.86 -8.01
N PRO A 85 0.12 15.21 -9.28
CA PRO A 85 -0.36 14.23 -10.25
C PRO A 85 0.66 13.13 -10.51
N ILE A 86 1.96 13.41 -10.35
CA ILE A 86 3.02 12.42 -10.52
C ILE A 86 2.99 11.41 -9.37
N GLU A 87 2.92 11.87 -8.11
CA GLU A 87 2.88 10.98 -6.95
C GLU A 87 1.62 10.12 -6.93
N MET A 88 0.47 10.71 -7.30
CA MET A 88 -0.80 10.00 -7.45
C MET A 88 -0.73 8.91 -8.53
N ASN A 89 -0.07 9.18 -9.67
CA ASN A 89 0.14 8.16 -10.70
C ASN A 89 1.04 7.01 -10.21
N LEU A 90 2.08 7.31 -9.42
CA LEU A 90 2.96 6.27 -8.86
C LEU A 90 2.21 5.38 -7.87
N CYS A 91 1.40 5.97 -6.97
CA CYS A 91 0.54 5.20 -6.05
C CYS A 91 -0.45 4.33 -6.83
N SER A 92 -1.06 4.88 -7.88
CA SER A 92 -2.00 4.15 -8.74
C SER A 92 -1.33 2.99 -9.46
N ALA A 93 -0.10 3.18 -9.95
CA ALA A 93 0.67 2.12 -10.60
C ALA A 93 1.03 0.99 -9.61
N LEU A 94 1.41 1.33 -8.38
CA LEU A 94 1.63 0.36 -7.31
C LEU A 94 0.37 -0.48 -7.09
N TRP A 95 -0.78 0.18 -6.86
CA TRP A 95 -2.03 -0.51 -6.60
C TRP A 95 -2.49 -1.37 -7.77
N ALA A 96 -2.37 -0.88 -9.00
CA ALA A 96 -2.74 -1.63 -10.18
C ALA A 96 -1.92 -2.93 -10.30
N VAL A 97 -0.60 -2.84 -10.14
CA VAL A 97 0.29 -4.02 -10.22
C VAL A 97 0.01 -5.00 -9.09
N VAL A 98 -0.03 -4.53 -7.84
CA VAL A 98 -0.21 -5.41 -6.67
C VAL A 98 -1.59 -6.07 -6.71
N ALA A 99 -2.66 -5.30 -6.93
CA ALA A 99 -4.02 -5.83 -6.96
C ALA A 99 -4.20 -6.83 -8.09
N TYR A 100 -3.70 -6.51 -9.30
CA TYR A 100 -3.79 -7.41 -10.43
C TYR A 100 -3.04 -8.72 -10.17
N VAL A 101 -1.77 -8.64 -9.77
CA VAL A 101 -0.92 -9.84 -9.61
C VAL A 101 -1.44 -10.73 -8.49
N VAL A 102 -1.88 -10.16 -7.36
CA VAL A 102 -2.45 -10.93 -6.24
C VAL A 102 -3.78 -11.58 -6.63
N ALA A 103 -4.62 -10.89 -7.40
CA ALA A 103 -5.90 -11.44 -7.87
C ALA A 103 -5.72 -12.52 -8.95
N ASP A 104 -4.61 -12.50 -9.69
CA ASP A 104 -4.29 -13.43 -10.78
C ASP A 104 -3.39 -14.59 -10.34
N LEU A 105 -3.14 -14.77 -9.04
CA LEU A 105 -2.42 -15.93 -8.52
C LEU A 105 -3.22 -17.21 -8.78
N GLU A 106 -2.55 -18.27 -9.25
CA GLU A 106 -3.17 -19.59 -9.44
C GLU A 106 -3.70 -20.16 -8.12
N GLU A 107 -2.94 -19.99 -7.05
CA GLU A 107 -3.33 -20.34 -5.69
C GLU A 107 -3.61 -19.08 -4.87
N MET A 108 -4.67 -19.13 -4.06
CA MET A 108 -5.03 -18.01 -3.19
C MET A 108 -3.87 -17.65 -2.25
N LEU A 109 -3.66 -16.35 -2.03
CA LEU A 109 -2.67 -15.88 -1.06
C LEU A 109 -2.93 -16.55 0.31
N PRO A 110 -1.93 -17.24 0.90
CA PRO A 110 -2.12 -17.95 2.16
C PRO A 110 -2.61 -17.04 3.28
N ARG A 111 -3.47 -17.57 4.15
CA ARG A 111 -3.88 -16.89 5.39
C ARG A 111 -2.92 -17.26 6.50
#